data_AF-A0A818ZRE5-F1
#
_entry.id   AF-A0A818ZRE5-F1
#
_cell.length_a   1.000
_cell.length_b   1.000
_cell.length_c   1.000
_cell.angle_alpha   90.00
_cell.angle_beta   90.00
_cell.angle_gamma   90.00
#
_symmetry.space_group_name_H-M   'P 1'
#
loop_
_entity.id
_entity.type
_entity.pdbx_description
1 polymer ?
#
loop_
_entity_poly.entity_id
_entity_poly.type
_entity_poly.pdbx_seq_one_letter_code
_entity_poly.pdbx_strand_id
1 'polypeptide(L)'
;MNSLIVARIALDVCTWKFDHYTQSSWEMYWHNNIDELQNHVCFTLGNPDQMQNSIQALERIITLQRSIFNGTSILNVDKLFSKMVYRLECVNNRSRHVITQNIEPLIGFLRDPLTICPNISSTVGNSVFHDITFALQSKRFLLLAPSAPYENVALTSPIPPWLGSLDGQKILIDIGSSLFNELEGMRKIGAAISSRWFYEYFKKISLKFDRIIAFEQGPRNPKIFFEQIPADLLPIYTFINVAVEPFGKFNPWKILERVAKPNDYVIVKLDIDASNVEKDFIEQILKNEVWLSLIDEMFFEMHVNVKEMESYWGGGGLDSLKDAYNLFSKLRQSGIRMHSWP
;
A
#
# COMPACT_ATOMS: atom_id res chain seq x y z
N MET A 1 29.28 37.71 31.82
CA MET A 1 28.27 36.86 31.15
C MET A 1 28.68 36.73 29.69
N ASN A 2 29.33 35.63 29.33
CA ASN A 2 29.79 35.39 27.97
C ASN A 2 28.63 34.81 27.16
N SER A 3 28.20 35.57 26.15
CA SER A 3 27.18 35.13 25.18
C SER A 3 27.83 34.13 24.22
N LEU A 4 27.53 32.84 24.40
CA LEU A 4 27.87 31.78 23.45
C LEU A 4 27.00 31.96 22.20
N ILE A 5 27.57 32.59 21.18
CA ILE A 5 27.04 32.55 19.81
C ILE A 5 27.33 31.15 19.29
N VAL A 6 26.37 30.24 19.42
CA VAL A 6 26.39 28.97 18.70
C VAL A 6 26.03 29.30 17.25
N ALA A 7 27.06 29.42 16.41
CA ALA A 7 26.88 29.38 14.97
C ALA A 7 26.24 28.03 14.63
N ARG A 8 24.92 28.02 14.40
CA ARG A 8 24.27 26.93 13.67
C ARG A 8 24.87 26.95 12.29
N ILE A 9 25.87 26.10 12.05
CA ILE A 9 26.21 25.67 10.70
C ILE A 9 24.90 25.14 10.16
N ALA A 10 24.30 25.86 9.21
CA ALA A 10 23.18 25.37 8.44
C ALA A 10 23.73 24.16 7.67
N LEU A 11 23.62 22.97 8.28
CA LEU A 11 23.70 21.74 7.53
C LEU A 11 22.66 21.91 6.42
N ASP A 12 23.13 21.85 5.17
CA ASP A 12 22.25 21.92 4.00
C ASP A 12 21.09 20.96 4.26
N VAL A 13 19.88 21.51 4.39
CA VAL A 13 18.71 20.71 4.66
C VAL A 13 18.44 19.92 3.39
N CYS A 14 18.88 18.67 3.40
CA CYS A 14 18.66 17.74 2.31
C CYS A 14 17.39 16.94 2.60
N THR A 15 16.57 16.74 1.57
CA THR A 15 15.33 15.95 1.66
C THR A 15 15.34 14.91 0.55
N TRP A 16 14.83 13.72 0.86
CA TRP A 16 14.61 12.72 -0.16
C TRP A 16 13.35 13.06 -0.94
N LYS A 17 13.47 13.08 -2.26
CA LYS A 17 12.36 13.32 -3.19
C LYS A 17 12.19 12.08 -4.04
N PHE A 18 10.93 11.73 -4.31
CA PHE A 18 10.63 10.74 -5.33
C PHE A 18 11.18 11.23 -6.67
N ASP A 19 11.94 10.37 -7.35
CA ASP A 19 12.57 10.65 -8.64
C ASP A 19 11.77 9.99 -9.75
N HIS A 20 11.59 8.67 -9.68
CA HIS A 20 10.79 7.92 -10.65
C HIS A 20 10.43 6.51 -10.14
N TYR A 21 9.52 5.87 -10.87
CA TYR A 21 9.17 4.46 -10.71
C TYR A 21 9.79 3.62 -11.83
N THR A 22 10.35 2.47 -11.48
CA THR A 22 10.87 1.50 -12.44
C THR A 22 10.17 0.17 -12.28
N GLN A 23 9.51 -0.29 -13.35
CA GLN A 23 8.89 -1.62 -13.41
C GLN A 23 9.95 -2.70 -13.44
N SER A 24 9.70 -3.84 -12.77
CA SER A 24 10.52 -5.03 -12.96
C SER A 24 10.32 -5.60 -14.37
N SER A 25 11.27 -6.39 -14.86
CA SER A 25 11.09 -7.08 -16.15
C SER A 25 9.86 -8.00 -16.15
N TRP A 26 9.49 -8.51 -14.97
CA TRP A 26 8.32 -9.36 -14.81
C TRP A 26 7.01 -8.56 -14.88
N GLU A 27 6.94 -7.40 -14.22
CA GLU A 27 5.81 -6.48 -14.36
C GLU A 27 5.68 -5.94 -15.79
N MET A 28 6.79 -5.57 -16.43
CA MET A 28 6.78 -5.12 -17.83
C MET A 28 6.22 -6.18 -18.78
N TYR A 29 6.52 -7.46 -18.56
CA TYR A 29 5.93 -8.55 -19.35
C TYR A 29 4.40 -8.54 -19.21
N TRP A 30 3.87 -8.43 -17.99
CA TRP A 30 2.42 -8.35 -17.78
C TRP A 30 1.82 -7.10 -18.42
N HIS A 31 2.41 -5.93 -18.16
CA HIS A 31 1.92 -4.65 -18.66
C HIS A 31 1.88 -4.60 -20.21
N ASN A 32 2.94 -5.07 -20.87
CA ASN A 32 3.05 -5.02 -22.33
C ASN A 32 2.12 -6.02 -23.05
N ASN A 33 1.66 -7.07 -22.36
CA ASN A 33 0.81 -8.11 -22.94
C ASN A 33 -0.61 -8.11 -22.34
N ILE A 34 -0.97 -7.10 -21.54
CA ILE A 34 -2.19 -7.13 -20.72
C ILE A 34 -3.48 -7.22 -21.56
N ASP A 35 -3.48 -6.72 -22.79
CA ASP A 35 -4.59 -6.84 -23.73
C ASP A 35 -5.00 -8.30 -23.97
N GLU A 36 -4.03 -9.20 -24.07
CA GLU A 36 -4.23 -10.64 -24.22
C GLU A 36 -4.36 -11.33 -22.85
N LEU A 37 -3.43 -11.02 -21.93
CA LEU A 37 -3.31 -11.73 -20.65
C LEU A 37 -4.53 -11.60 -19.75
N GLN A 38 -5.28 -10.49 -19.82
CA GLN A 38 -6.48 -10.29 -19.01
C GLN A 38 -7.56 -11.36 -19.23
N ASN A 39 -7.59 -12.03 -20.39
CA ASN A 39 -8.53 -13.09 -20.69
C ASN A 39 -8.01 -14.49 -20.30
N HIS A 40 -6.75 -14.56 -19.87
CA HIS A 40 -6.01 -15.80 -19.63
C HIS A 40 -5.16 -15.73 -18.35
N VAL A 41 -5.57 -14.92 -17.36
CA VAL A 41 -4.74 -14.63 -16.19
C VAL A 41 -4.33 -15.91 -15.47
N CYS A 42 -5.28 -16.80 -15.16
CA CYS A 42 -4.95 -18.03 -14.45
C CYS A 42 -4.19 -19.05 -15.30
N PHE A 43 -4.40 -19.07 -16.61
CA PHE A 43 -3.60 -19.90 -17.50
C PHE A 43 -2.13 -19.43 -17.49
N THR A 44 -1.91 -18.12 -17.63
CA THR A 44 -0.59 -17.51 -17.63
C THR A 44 0.13 -17.67 -16.30
N LEU A 45 -0.54 -17.40 -15.17
CA LEU A 45 0.04 -17.61 -13.84
C LEU A 45 0.38 -19.09 -13.57
N GLY A 46 -0.31 -20.02 -14.24
CA GLY A 46 -0.03 -21.46 -14.18
C GLY A 46 1.24 -21.88 -14.95
N ASN A 47 1.79 -21.03 -15.81
CA ASN A 47 3.03 -21.33 -16.52
C ASN A 47 4.21 -21.50 -15.53
N PRO A 48 5.13 -22.45 -15.74
CA PRO A 48 6.18 -22.77 -14.77
C PRO A 48 7.05 -21.58 -14.35
N ASP A 49 7.36 -20.67 -15.28
CA ASP A 49 8.14 -19.46 -15.03
C ASP A 49 7.37 -18.44 -14.16
N GLN A 50 6.10 -18.20 -14.48
CA GLN A 50 5.23 -17.29 -13.75
C GLN A 50 4.95 -17.79 -12.33
N MET A 51 4.71 -19.10 -12.20
CA MET A 51 4.57 -19.79 -10.93
C MET A 51 5.82 -19.65 -10.07
N GLN A 52 6.98 -19.97 -10.63
CA GLN A 52 8.25 -19.96 -9.91
C GLN A 52 8.66 -18.53 -9.49
N ASN A 53 8.33 -17.52 -10.30
CA ASN A 53 8.50 -16.12 -9.91
C ASN A 53 7.55 -15.73 -8.76
N SER A 54 6.29 -16.17 -8.83
CA SER A 54 5.26 -15.91 -7.81
C SER A 54 5.66 -16.48 -6.44
N ILE A 55 6.12 -17.72 -6.40
CA ILE A 55 6.59 -18.37 -5.17
C ILE A 55 7.78 -17.60 -4.58
N GLN A 56 8.82 -17.36 -5.39
CA GLN A 56 10.02 -16.67 -4.92
C GLN A 56 9.75 -15.25 -4.41
N ALA A 57 8.93 -14.48 -5.14
CA ALA A 57 8.55 -13.14 -4.74
C ALA A 57 7.75 -13.18 -3.42
N LEU A 58 6.78 -14.08 -3.28
CA LEU A 58 5.99 -14.22 -2.06
C LEU A 58 6.85 -14.62 -0.85
N GLU A 59 7.73 -15.62 -1.00
CA GLU A 59 8.65 -16.03 0.07
C GLU A 59 9.57 -14.88 0.51
N ARG A 60 10.04 -14.08 -0.45
CA ARG A 60 10.83 -12.88 -0.19
C ARG A 60 10.02 -11.84 0.57
N ILE A 61 8.77 -11.55 0.17
CA ILE A 61 7.89 -10.60 0.88
C ILE A 61 7.60 -11.07 2.31
N ILE A 62 7.22 -12.33 2.50
CA ILE A 62 6.95 -12.91 3.83
C ILE A 62 8.16 -12.77 4.75
N THR A 63 9.37 -12.92 4.21
CA THR A 63 10.62 -12.74 4.97
C THR A 63 10.82 -11.28 5.37
N LEU A 64 10.61 -10.35 4.43
CA LEU A 64 10.79 -8.92 4.64
C LEU A 64 9.77 -8.33 5.63
N GLN A 65 8.53 -8.80 5.62
CA GLN A 65 7.44 -8.33 6.50
C GLN A 65 7.62 -8.66 8.00
N ARG A 66 8.70 -9.36 8.40
CA ARG A 66 8.93 -9.76 9.80
C ARG A 66 9.57 -8.67 10.66
N SER A 67 10.20 -7.68 10.04
CA SER A 67 10.83 -6.57 10.77
C SER A 67 10.69 -5.26 9.99
N ILE A 68 10.91 -4.15 10.68
CA ILE A 68 11.33 -2.92 10.00
C ILE A 68 12.66 -3.21 9.31
N PHE A 69 12.88 -2.60 8.15
CA PHE A 69 14.11 -2.66 7.35
C PHE A 69 15.33 -3.23 8.12
N ASN A 70 15.73 -4.44 7.74
CA ASN A 70 17.08 -4.93 8.02
C ASN A 70 17.87 -4.69 6.74
N GLY A 71 19.01 -3.99 6.85
CA GLY A 71 19.96 -3.86 5.75
C GLY A 71 20.27 -5.24 5.21
N THR A 72 19.64 -5.60 4.10
CA THR A 72 19.73 -6.95 3.53
C THR A 72 20.61 -6.88 2.31
N SER A 73 21.44 -7.91 2.16
CA SER A 73 22.16 -8.16 0.91
C SER A 73 21.14 -8.25 -0.22
N ILE A 74 21.41 -7.55 -1.32
CA ILE A 74 20.63 -7.66 -2.55
C ILE A 74 20.60 -9.14 -2.95
N LEU A 75 19.41 -9.70 -3.06
CA LEU A 75 19.23 -11.08 -3.49
C LEU A 75 18.87 -11.11 -4.99
N ASN A 76 19.22 -12.18 -5.69
CA ASN A 76 18.84 -12.36 -7.09
C ASN A 76 17.31 -12.32 -7.30
N VAL A 77 16.52 -12.65 -6.28
CA VAL A 77 15.05 -12.55 -6.31
C VAL A 77 14.56 -11.08 -6.34
N ASP A 78 15.37 -10.12 -5.88
CA ASP A 78 14.97 -8.71 -5.82
C ASP A 78 14.75 -8.12 -7.24
N LYS A 79 15.26 -8.77 -8.30
CA LYS A 79 14.98 -8.41 -9.70
C LYS A 79 13.52 -8.61 -10.13
N LEU A 80 12.75 -9.40 -9.37
CA LEU A 80 11.32 -9.61 -9.62
C LEU A 80 10.48 -8.42 -9.16
N PHE A 81 11.01 -7.58 -8.28
CA PHE A 81 10.32 -6.45 -7.68
C PHE A 81 10.50 -5.19 -8.52
N SER A 82 9.43 -4.40 -8.57
CA SER A 82 9.49 -3.04 -9.10
C SER A 82 10.13 -2.12 -8.06
N LYS A 83 10.57 -0.93 -8.47
CA LYS A 83 11.38 -0.04 -7.65
C LYS A 83 10.82 1.37 -7.60
N MET A 84 10.66 1.90 -6.40
CA MET A 84 10.48 3.34 -6.14
C MET A 84 11.86 3.96 -5.97
N VAL A 85 12.22 4.93 -6.81
CA VAL A 85 13.53 5.56 -6.82
C VAL A 85 13.43 6.93 -6.18
N TYR A 86 14.32 7.21 -5.23
CA TYR A 86 14.38 8.50 -4.55
C TYR A 86 15.76 9.12 -4.69
N ARG A 87 15.78 10.44 -4.84
CA ARG A 87 16.99 11.26 -4.96
C ARG A 87 17.07 12.22 -3.77
N LEU A 88 18.25 12.32 -3.20
CA LEU A 88 18.49 13.31 -2.15
C LEU A 88 18.71 14.67 -2.81
N GLU A 89 17.83 15.62 -2.52
CA GLU A 89 17.92 17.01 -2.99
C GLU A 89 18.23 17.94 -1.81
N CYS A 90 19.28 18.76 -1.96
CA CYS A 90 19.69 19.75 -0.97
C CYS A 90 19.47 21.15 -1.54
N VAL A 91 19.25 22.15 -0.68
CA VAL A 91 18.87 23.54 -1.06
C VAL A 91 19.71 24.13 -2.20
N ASN A 92 20.99 23.78 -2.31
CA ASN A 92 21.91 24.34 -3.29
C ASN A 92 22.41 23.36 -4.36
N ASN A 93 22.01 22.08 -4.32
CA ASN A 93 22.49 21.10 -5.28
C ASN A 93 21.61 19.83 -5.36
N ARG A 94 21.38 19.34 -6.57
CA ARG A 94 20.88 17.98 -6.77
C ARG A 94 22.01 17.01 -6.49
N SER A 95 21.88 16.23 -5.42
CA SER A 95 22.91 15.25 -5.11
C SER A 95 22.85 14.09 -6.11
N ARG A 96 23.98 13.40 -6.27
CA ARG A 96 24.05 12.14 -7.03
C ARG A 96 23.58 10.94 -6.20
N HIS A 97 23.18 11.15 -4.94
CA HIS A 97 22.73 10.07 -4.07
C HIS A 97 21.32 9.66 -4.45
N VAL A 98 21.21 8.42 -4.88
CA VAL A 98 19.97 7.77 -5.29
C VAL A 98 19.85 6.49 -4.47
N ILE A 99 18.69 6.30 -3.89
CA ILE A 99 18.30 5.04 -3.26
C ILE A 99 17.16 4.46 -4.06
N THR A 100 17.00 3.16 -3.97
CA THR A 100 15.81 2.49 -4.48
C THR A 100 15.15 1.71 -3.37
N GLN A 101 13.84 1.61 -3.42
CA GLN A 101 13.03 0.84 -2.48
C GLN A 101 12.16 -0.13 -3.27
N ASN A 102 12.19 -1.40 -2.91
CA ASN A 102 11.38 -2.39 -3.61
C ASN A 102 9.88 -2.18 -3.34
N ILE A 103 9.06 -2.58 -4.29
CA ILE A 103 7.60 -2.72 -4.17
C ILE A 103 7.19 -3.97 -4.95
N GLU A 104 6.13 -4.66 -4.51
CA GLU A 104 5.65 -5.84 -5.23
C GLU A 104 5.28 -5.46 -6.68
N PRO A 105 5.57 -6.34 -7.65
CA PRO A 105 5.28 -6.05 -9.04
C PRO A 105 3.76 -6.13 -9.31
N LEU A 106 3.27 -5.30 -10.23
CA LEU A 106 1.91 -5.40 -10.76
C LEU A 106 1.81 -6.60 -11.72
N ILE A 107 1.26 -7.71 -11.24
CA ILE A 107 1.16 -8.99 -11.98
C ILE A 107 -0.20 -9.65 -11.75
N GLY A 108 -0.63 -10.53 -12.67
CA GLY A 108 -1.85 -11.30 -12.51
C GLY A 108 -3.09 -10.42 -12.30
N PHE A 109 -3.86 -10.71 -11.25
CA PHE A 109 -5.01 -9.90 -10.82
C PHE A 109 -4.63 -8.68 -9.97
N LEU A 110 -3.35 -8.28 -9.97
CA LEU A 110 -2.77 -7.27 -9.08
C LEU A 110 -2.83 -7.66 -7.59
N ARG A 111 -3.09 -8.93 -7.28
CA ARG A 111 -3.26 -9.50 -5.93
C ARG A 111 -2.28 -10.64 -5.71
N ASP A 112 -2.41 -11.37 -4.59
CA ASP A 112 -1.63 -12.60 -4.37
C ASP A 112 -1.83 -13.58 -5.56
N PRO A 113 -0.79 -13.86 -6.36
CA PRO A 113 -0.92 -14.67 -7.56
C PRO A 113 -1.20 -16.15 -7.28
N LEU A 114 -1.04 -16.60 -6.03
CA LEU A 114 -1.12 -18.01 -5.67
C LEU A 114 -2.50 -18.42 -5.12
N THR A 115 -3.47 -17.49 -5.11
CA THR A 115 -4.69 -17.66 -4.34
C THR A 115 -5.98 -17.73 -5.14
N ILE A 116 -6.06 -17.02 -6.28
CA ILE A 116 -7.30 -16.95 -7.06
C ILE A 116 -7.43 -18.13 -8.04
N CYS A 117 -6.29 -18.65 -8.53
CA CYS A 117 -6.26 -19.65 -9.59
C CYS A 117 -6.27 -21.09 -9.07
N PRO A 118 -7.30 -21.91 -9.37
CA PRO A 118 -7.48 -23.24 -8.76
C PRO A 118 -6.29 -24.21 -8.96
N ASN A 119 -5.69 -24.21 -10.16
CA ASN A 119 -4.59 -25.14 -10.52
C ASN A 119 -3.25 -24.77 -9.89
N ILE A 120 -3.13 -23.55 -9.35
CA ILE A 120 -1.92 -23.05 -8.71
C ILE A 120 -1.85 -23.52 -7.26
N SER A 121 -2.95 -23.36 -6.54
CA SER A 121 -3.02 -23.68 -5.12
C SER A 121 -2.78 -25.17 -4.83
N SER A 122 -3.12 -26.07 -5.75
CA SER A 122 -2.81 -27.51 -5.63
C SER A 122 -1.32 -27.86 -5.76
N THR A 123 -0.53 -26.99 -6.39
CA THR A 123 0.86 -27.29 -6.80
C THR A 123 1.89 -26.77 -5.78
N VAL A 124 1.60 -25.66 -5.09
CA VAL A 124 2.58 -24.97 -4.23
C VAL A 124 2.75 -25.62 -2.84
N GLY A 125 1.94 -26.64 -2.50
CA GLY A 125 2.06 -27.39 -1.25
C GLY A 125 1.70 -26.58 0.01
N ASN A 126 1.38 -27.26 1.11
CA ASN A 126 0.84 -26.64 2.33
C ASN A 126 1.83 -25.70 3.06
N SER A 127 3.13 -25.74 2.75
CA SER A 127 4.15 -24.98 3.47
C SER A 127 4.14 -23.48 3.17
N VAL A 128 3.65 -23.07 2.00
CA VAL A 128 3.51 -21.64 1.65
C VAL A 128 2.12 -21.12 2.09
N PHE A 129 1.13 -21.99 2.23
CA PHE A 129 -0.26 -21.65 2.58
C PHE A 129 -0.61 -21.87 4.06
N HIS A 130 0.36 -21.79 4.98
CA HIS A 130 0.10 -22.03 6.41
C HIS A 130 -1.02 -21.17 7.02
N ASP A 131 -1.34 -20.02 6.39
CA ASP A 131 -2.57 -19.28 6.65
C ASP A 131 -3.62 -19.63 5.58
N ILE A 132 -4.58 -20.49 5.97
CA ILE A 132 -5.82 -20.82 5.26
C ILE A 132 -6.78 -19.61 5.29
N THR A 133 -6.25 -18.40 5.11
CA THR A 133 -7.06 -17.24 4.73
C THR A 133 -7.81 -17.60 3.45
N PHE A 134 -9.07 -17.17 3.34
CA PHE A 134 -9.77 -17.17 2.07
C PHE A 134 -8.82 -16.50 1.08
N ALA A 135 -8.30 -17.31 0.17
CA ALA A 135 -7.10 -16.99 -0.58
C ALA A 135 -7.28 -15.63 -1.33
N LEU A 136 -8.53 -15.34 -1.71
CA LEU A 136 -8.98 -14.11 -2.34
C LEU A 136 -8.56 -12.81 -1.62
N GLN A 137 -8.69 -12.74 -0.30
CA GLN A 137 -8.42 -11.52 0.51
C GLN A 137 -7.00 -11.47 1.06
N SER A 138 -6.10 -12.31 0.53
CA SER A 138 -4.75 -12.44 1.07
C SER A 138 -3.93 -11.18 0.83
N LYS A 139 -3.35 -10.65 1.91
CA LYS A 139 -2.51 -9.44 1.91
C LYS A 139 -1.01 -9.78 1.95
N ARG A 140 -0.66 -11.07 1.78
CA ARG A 140 0.72 -11.58 1.91
C ARG A 140 1.63 -11.10 0.80
N PHE A 141 1.08 -10.74 -0.36
CA PHE A 141 1.84 -10.24 -1.50
C PHE A 141 2.02 -8.71 -1.47
N LEU A 142 1.57 -8.01 -0.43
CA LEU A 142 1.73 -6.55 -0.31
C LEU A 142 3.07 -6.21 0.36
N LEU A 143 3.98 -5.53 -0.34
CA LEU A 143 5.27 -5.12 0.21
C LEU A 143 5.23 -3.65 0.66
N LEU A 144 4.81 -3.45 1.91
CA LEU A 144 4.67 -2.12 2.51
C LEU A 144 6.03 -1.45 2.74
N ALA A 145 6.05 -0.12 2.64
CA ALA A 145 7.25 0.70 2.77
C ALA A 145 8.14 0.38 4.00
N PRO A 146 7.61 0.14 5.21
CA PRO A 146 8.43 -0.11 6.39
C PRO A 146 9.24 -1.40 6.35
N SER A 147 8.76 -2.40 5.62
CA SER A 147 9.43 -3.69 5.43
C SER A 147 10.17 -3.78 4.10
N ALA A 148 9.90 -2.87 3.16
CA ALA A 148 10.56 -2.87 1.86
C ALA A 148 12.06 -2.53 1.99
N PRO A 149 12.95 -3.37 1.43
CA PRO A 149 14.38 -3.13 1.48
C PRO A 149 14.76 -1.91 0.63
N TYR A 150 15.72 -1.16 1.14
CA TYR A 150 16.40 -0.12 0.38
C TYR A 150 17.75 -0.59 -0.17
N GLU A 151 18.06 -0.20 -1.39
CA GLU A 151 19.40 -0.29 -1.97
C GLU A 151 20.13 1.05 -1.85
N ASN A 152 21.46 1.00 -1.72
CA ASN A 152 22.35 2.17 -1.65
C ASN A 152 22.14 3.11 -0.45
N VAL A 153 21.56 2.62 0.65
CA VAL A 153 21.45 3.39 1.89
C VAL A 153 22.77 3.31 2.67
N ALA A 154 23.39 4.46 2.91
CA ALA A 154 24.42 4.57 3.93
C ALA A 154 23.75 4.47 5.31
N LEU A 155 24.22 3.56 6.17
CA LEU A 155 23.68 3.32 7.53
C LEU A 155 23.61 4.57 8.43
N THR A 156 24.31 5.65 8.06
CA THR A 156 24.38 6.92 8.79
C THR A 156 23.39 7.97 8.30
N SER A 157 22.64 7.71 7.23
CA SER A 157 21.66 8.65 6.68
C SER A 157 20.28 8.45 7.32
N PRO A 158 19.50 9.53 7.56
CA PRO A 158 18.11 9.40 7.99
C PRO A 158 17.36 8.50 7.01
N ILE A 159 16.66 7.48 7.54
CA ILE A 159 15.96 6.48 6.75
C ILE A 159 14.90 7.19 5.90
N PRO A 160 15.02 7.14 4.57
CA PRO A 160 14.21 7.96 3.67
C PRO A 160 12.74 7.50 3.63
N PRO A 161 11.82 8.37 3.20
CA PRO A 161 11.73 9.78 3.60
C PRO A 161 10.86 10.04 4.85
N TRP A 162 10.08 9.08 5.34
CA TRP A 162 8.96 9.40 6.24
C TRP A 162 8.92 8.60 7.55
N LEU A 163 9.42 7.36 7.59
CA LEU A 163 9.34 6.54 8.80
C LEU A 163 10.26 7.02 9.94
N GLY A 164 11.34 7.73 9.60
CA GLY A 164 12.33 8.24 10.54
C GLY A 164 12.28 9.74 10.80
N SER A 165 11.29 10.46 10.23
CA SER A 165 11.11 11.89 10.46
C SER A 165 10.73 12.11 11.92
N LEU A 166 11.58 12.81 12.70
CA LEU A 166 11.35 13.04 14.13
C LEU A 166 10.04 13.80 14.40
N ASP A 167 9.64 14.68 13.48
CA ASP A 167 8.44 15.50 13.58
C ASP A 167 7.29 14.98 12.69
N GLY A 168 7.47 13.82 12.05
CA GLY A 168 6.50 13.22 11.13
C GLY A 168 5.54 12.25 11.83
N GLN A 169 4.25 12.43 11.59
CA GLN A 169 3.18 11.55 12.07
C GLN A 169 2.99 10.35 11.15
N LYS A 170 2.57 9.21 11.71
CA LYS A 170 2.08 8.06 10.95
C LYS A 170 0.56 8.11 10.95
N ILE A 171 -0.03 8.40 9.79
CA ILE A 171 -1.45 8.65 9.64
C ILE A 171 -2.05 7.57 8.75
N LEU A 172 -3.13 6.93 9.22
CA LEU A 172 -3.99 6.09 8.39
C LEU A 172 -5.31 6.81 8.11
N ILE A 173 -5.68 6.91 6.83
CA ILE A 173 -7.04 7.26 6.40
C ILE A 173 -7.67 6.02 5.78
N ASP A 174 -8.66 5.46 6.47
CA ASP A 174 -9.38 4.25 6.06
C ASP A 174 -10.77 4.66 5.55
N ILE A 175 -10.94 4.67 4.23
CA ILE A 175 -12.17 5.08 3.55
C ILE A 175 -12.96 3.83 3.20
N GLY A 176 -14.07 3.62 3.92
CA GLY A 176 -14.83 2.37 3.94
C GLY A 176 -14.26 1.40 4.97
N SER A 177 -14.23 1.86 6.22
CA SER A 177 -13.50 1.20 7.30
C SER A 177 -14.19 -0.06 7.82
N SER A 178 -15.48 -0.25 7.54
CA SER A 178 -16.28 -1.30 8.15
C SER A 178 -16.20 -1.25 9.70
N LEU A 179 -16.58 -2.32 10.41
CA LEU A 179 -16.32 -2.48 11.84
C LEU A 179 -14.93 -3.11 12.07
N PHE A 180 -14.23 -2.66 13.11
CA PHE A 180 -12.87 -3.14 13.43
C PHE A 180 -12.77 -4.66 13.63
N ASN A 181 -13.82 -5.29 14.17
CA ASN A 181 -13.90 -6.74 14.37
C ASN A 181 -15.05 -7.40 13.56
N GLU A 182 -15.52 -6.81 12.45
CA GLU A 182 -16.72 -7.27 11.73
C GLU A 182 -16.75 -8.78 11.45
N LEU A 183 -15.59 -9.40 11.20
CA LEU A 183 -15.47 -10.81 10.88
C LEU A 183 -14.84 -11.68 11.98
N GLU A 184 -14.71 -11.19 13.22
CA GLU A 184 -14.11 -11.98 14.30
C GLU A 184 -14.94 -13.24 14.65
N GLY A 185 -16.23 -13.29 14.29
CA GLY A 185 -17.06 -14.49 14.36
C GLY A 185 -16.71 -15.56 13.32
N MET A 186 -16.07 -15.19 12.20
CA MET A 186 -15.55 -16.10 11.17
C MET A 186 -14.09 -16.48 11.46
N ARG A 187 -13.80 -16.90 12.70
CA ARG A 187 -12.47 -17.27 13.27
C ARG A 187 -11.60 -18.28 12.50
N LYS A 188 -12.01 -18.75 11.32
CA LYS A 188 -11.19 -19.58 10.43
C LYS A 188 -10.48 -18.80 9.33
N ILE A 189 -10.75 -17.50 9.19
CA ILE A 189 -10.28 -16.70 8.08
C ILE A 189 -9.38 -15.60 8.67
N GLY A 190 -8.05 -15.76 8.61
CA GLY A 190 -7.07 -14.73 9.04
C GLY A 190 -7.09 -13.43 8.23
N ALA A 191 -8.26 -13.03 7.72
CA ALA A 191 -8.50 -11.81 6.97
C ALA A 191 -9.00 -10.74 7.95
N ALA A 192 -8.09 -10.14 8.72
CA ALA A 192 -8.40 -8.84 9.28
C ALA A 192 -8.77 -7.91 8.11
N ILE A 193 -9.92 -7.22 8.22
CA ILE A 193 -10.40 -6.27 7.22
C ILE A 193 -10.13 -4.85 7.72
N SER A 194 -9.86 -3.95 6.78
CA SER A 194 -9.70 -2.52 7.02
C SER A 194 -8.65 -2.15 8.07
N SER A 195 -8.89 -1.10 8.85
CA SER A 195 -8.06 -0.55 9.93
C SER A 195 -7.36 -1.60 10.79
N ARG A 196 -8.03 -2.72 11.09
CA ARG A 196 -7.46 -3.76 11.96
C ARG A 196 -6.22 -4.39 11.35
N TRP A 197 -6.22 -4.66 10.04
CA TRP A 197 -5.06 -5.27 9.38
C TRP A 197 -3.84 -4.36 9.44
N PHE A 198 -4.03 -3.07 9.16
CA PHE A 198 -2.96 -2.08 9.29
C PHE A 198 -2.45 -2.00 10.73
N TYR A 199 -3.34 -1.93 11.71
CA TYR A 199 -2.95 -1.91 13.12
C TYR A 199 -2.12 -3.13 13.50
N GLU A 200 -2.57 -4.34 13.15
CA GLU A 200 -1.88 -5.58 13.48
C GLU A 200 -0.52 -5.69 12.77
N TYR A 201 -0.45 -5.33 11.49
CA TYR A 201 0.79 -5.32 10.72
C TYR A 201 1.81 -4.35 11.32
N PHE A 202 1.44 -3.09 11.55
CA PHE A 202 2.34 -2.07 12.09
C PHE A 202 2.78 -2.42 13.51
N LYS A 203 1.86 -2.89 14.36
CA LYS A 203 2.18 -3.34 15.71
C LYS A 203 3.18 -4.50 15.72
N LYS A 204 3.04 -5.46 14.81
CA LYS A 204 3.95 -6.62 14.69
C LYS A 204 5.39 -6.19 14.41
N ILE A 205 5.58 -5.15 13.61
CA ILE A 205 6.90 -4.58 13.32
C ILE A 205 7.28 -3.43 14.27
N SER A 206 6.59 -3.28 15.41
CA SER A 206 6.86 -2.25 16.42
C SER A 206 6.71 -0.80 15.94
N LEU A 207 5.87 -0.56 14.94
CA LEU A 207 5.40 0.77 14.56
C LEU A 207 4.01 1.04 15.14
N LYS A 208 3.72 2.32 15.37
CA LYS A 208 2.43 2.79 15.90
C LYS A 208 1.93 3.93 15.02
N PHE A 209 0.63 3.98 14.81
CA PHE A 209 0.00 5.16 14.23
C PHE A 209 -0.05 6.28 15.25
N ASP A 210 0.08 7.50 14.77
CA ASP A 210 -0.15 8.73 15.54
C ASP A 210 -1.60 9.23 15.35
N ARG A 211 -2.24 8.82 14.25
CA ARG A 211 -3.63 9.13 13.93
C ARG A 211 -4.25 8.07 13.03
N ILE A 212 -5.51 7.73 13.29
CA ILE A 212 -6.35 6.93 12.39
C ILE A 212 -7.64 7.71 12.14
N ILE A 213 -8.01 7.90 10.88
CA ILE A 213 -9.27 8.52 10.46
C ILE A 213 -10.03 7.50 9.63
N ALA A 214 -11.18 7.07 10.12
CA ALA A 214 -11.98 6.02 9.52
C ALA A 214 -13.33 6.57 9.06
N PHE A 215 -13.65 6.38 7.78
CA PHE A 215 -14.95 6.71 7.21
C PHE A 215 -15.75 5.45 6.99
N GLU A 216 -17.03 5.48 7.37
CA GLU A 216 -17.96 4.38 7.11
C GLU A 216 -19.34 4.93 6.80
N GLN A 217 -19.91 4.49 5.68
CA GLN A 217 -21.29 4.81 5.32
C GLN A 217 -22.26 3.89 6.06
N GLY A 218 -23.41 4.43 6.44
CA GLY A 218 -24.50 3.68 7.05
C GLY A 218 -24.51 3.83 8.58
N PRO A 219 -25.69 3.85 9.22
CA PRO A 219 -25.81 4.14 10.64
C PRO A 219 -25.13 3.05 11.48
N ARG A 220 -24.04 3.40 12.15
CA ARG A 220 -23.35 2.53 13.12
C ARG A 220 -23.59 3.06 14.53
N ASN A 221 -23.83 2.16 15.47
CA ASN A 221 -23.93 2.54 16.88
C ASN A 221 -22.51 2.88 17.41
N PRO A 222 -22.24 4.11 17.88
CA PRO A 222 -20.90 4.50 18.30
C PRO A 222 -20.36 3.65 19.45
N LYS A 223 -21.22 3.22 20.38
CA LYS A 223 -20.81 2.35 21.49
C LYS A 223 -20.31 1.00 20.97
N ILE A 224 -21.07 0.36 20.07
CA ILE A 224 -20.69 -0.91 19.46
C ILE A 224 -19.40 -0.77 18.64
N PHE A 225 -19.24 0.35 17.94
CA PHE A 225 -18.01 0.62 17.17
C PHE A 225 -16.79 0.73 18.08
N PHE A 226 -16.83 1.64 19.07
CA PHE A 226 -15.68 1.92 19.93
C PHE A 226 -15.37 0.79 20.93
N GLU A 227 -16.34 -0.05 21.30
CA GLU A 227 -16.09 -1.25 22.13
C GLU A 227 -15.14 -2.27 21.46
N GLN A 228 -15.02 -2.24 20.14
CA GLN A 228 -14.12 -3.12 19.37
C GLN A 228 -12.70 -2.57 19.21
N ILE A 229 -12.52 -1.26 19.40
CA ILE A 229 -11.25 -0.58 19.19
C ILE A 229 -10.31 -0.88 20.37
N PRO A 230 -9.08 -1.38 20.11
CA PRO A 230 -8.07 -1.56 21.15
C PRO A 230 -7.85 -0.29 21.97
N ALA A 231 -7.64 -0.45 23.28
CA ALA A 231 -7.54 0.67 24.19
C ALA A 231 -6.41 1.66 23.85
N ASP A 232 -5.32 1.18 23.26
CA ASP A 232 -4.20 2.00 22.78
C ASP A 232 -4.53 2.83 21.54
N LEU A 233 -5.54 2.44 20.76
CA LEU A 233 -6.01 3.20 19.59
C LEU A 233 -7.06 4.26 19.94
N LEU A 234 -7.84 4.09 21.00
CA LEU A 234 -8.94 5.00 21.36
C LEU A 234 -8.57 6.50 21.32
N PRO A 235 -7.39 6.94 21.84
CA PRO A 235 -7.05 8.36 21.84
C PRO A 235 -6.71 8.94 20.45
N ILE A 236 -6.38 8.09 19.49
CA ILE A 236 -5.89 8.48 18.15
C ILE A 236 -6.86 8.13 17.02
N TYR A 237 -7.98 7.47 17.36
CA TYR A 237 -8.96 6.98 16.39
C TYR A 237 -10.11 7.97 16.23
N THR A 238 -10.28 8.51 15.02
CA THR A 238 -11.40 9.37 14.63
C THR A 238 -12.33 8.58 13.74
N PHE A 239 -13.59 8.41 14.17
CA PHE A 239 -14.62 7.73 13.38
C PHE A 239 -15.60 8.74 12.78
N ILE A 240 -15.74 8.73 11.46
CA ILE A 240 -16.59 9.61 10.68
C ILE A 240 -17.68 8.75 10.03
N ASN A 241 -18.83 8.63 10.70
CA ASN A 241 -19.92 7.75 10.28
C ASN A 241 -20.89 8.43 9.29
N VAL A 242 -20.35 8.84 8.15
CA VAL A 242 -21.09 9.44 7.04
C VAL A 242 -20.45 8.98 5.73
N ALA A 243 -21.23 9.01 4.65
CA ALA A 243 -20.68 8.78 3.31
C ALA A 243 -19.63 9.85 2.97
N VAL A 244 -18.60 9.44 2.25
CA VAL A 244 -17.62 10.37 1.67
C VAL A 244 -18.23 11.12 0.49
N GLU A 245 -17.80 12.35 0.27
CA GLU A 245 -18.38 13.26 -0.73
C GLU A 245 -17.27 13.85 -1.62
N PRO A 246 -17.11 13.43 -2.89
CA PRO A 246 -16.06 13.96 -3.77
C PRO A 246 -16.05 15.49 -3.87
N PHE A 247 -17.21 16.14 -3.84
CA PHE A 247 -17.30 17.60 -3.96
C PHE A 247 -17.76 18.30 -2.67
N GLY A 248 -18.01 17.53 -1.61
CA GLY A 248 -18.64 18.01 -0.39
C GLY A 248 -17.67 18.34 0.75
N LYS A 249 -18.22 18.32 1.97
CA LYS A 249 -17.48 18.63 3.20
C LYS A 249 -16.79 17.39 3.77
N PHE A 250 -17.29 16.21 3.46
CA PHE A 250 -16.70 14.92 3.82
C PHE A 250 -15.81 14.36 2.71
N ASN A 251 -15.09 15.24 2.01
CA ASN A 251 -14.04 14.85 1.08
C ASN A 251 -12.77 14.47 1.89
N PRO A 252 -12.27 13.22 1.79
CA PRO A 252 -11.09 12.78 2.54
C PRO A 252 -9.82 13.56 2.23
N TRP A 253 -9.65 14.05 1.00
CA TRP A 253 -8.47 14.80 0.57
C TRP A 253 -8.43 16.21 1.20
N LYS A 254 -9.57 16.88 1.30
CA LYS A 254 -9.67 18.16 2.03
C LYS A 254 -9.36 18.00 3.53
N ILE A 255 -9.68 16.82 4.08
CA ILE A 255 -9.35 16.50 5.47
C ILE A 255 -7.85 16.20 5.60
N LEU A 256 -7.29 15.40 4.68
CA LEU A 256 -5.87 15.08 4.61
C LEU A 256 -5.02 16.35 4.57
N GLU A 257 -5.36 17.31 3.71
CA GLU A 257 -4.66 18.60 3.57
C GLU A 257 -4.58 19.41 4.89
N ARG A 258 -5.53 19.19 5.81
CA ARG A 258 -5.56 19.89 7.11
C ARG A 258 -4.84 19.15 8.24
N VAL A 259 -4.66 17.84 8.10
CA VAL A 259 -4.13 16.99 9.18
C VAL A 259 -2.74 16.46 8.90
N ALA A 260 -2.34 16.39 7.63
CA ALA A 260 -1.05 15.88 7.20
C ALA A 260 -0.13 16.99 6.69
N LYS A 261 1.17 16.70 6.70
CA LYS A 261 2.25 17.52 6.18
C LYS A 261 3.12 16.67 5.24
N PRO A 262 3.91 17.29 4.35
CA PRO A 262 4.80 16.55 3.44
C PRO A 262 5.88 15.67 4.10
N ASN A 263 6.08 15.76 5.42
CA ASN A 263 7.05 14.97 6.17
C ASN A 263 6.39 13.90 7.07
N ASP A 264 5.06 13.78 7.03
CA ASP A 264 4.32 12.69 7.64
C ASP A 264 4.45 11.43 6.78
N TYR A 265 4.12 10.28 7.37
CA TYR A 265 3.90 9.03 6.65
C TYR A 265 2.40 8.76 6.57
N VAL A 266 1.83 8.89 5.38
CA VAL A 266 0.38 8.81 5.17
C VAL A 266 0.03 7.57 4.36
N ILE A 267 -0.85 6.76 4.96
CA ILE A 267 -1.45 5.60 4.34
C ILE A 267 -2.92 5.89 4.06
N VAL A 268 -3.37 5.60 2.85
CA VAL A 268 -4.77 5.72 2.44
C VAL A 268 -5.29 4.36 1.98
N LYS A 269 -6.42 3.92 2.52
CA LYS A 269 -7.21 2.80 1.99
C LYS A 269 -8.52 3.35 1.42
N LEU A 270 -8.88 2.96 0.21
CA LEU A 270 -10.12 3.33 -0.48
C LEU A 270 -10.83 2.07 -0.96
N ASP A 271 -11.97 1.76 -0.36
CA ASP A 271 -12.80 0.60 -0.67
C ASP A 271 -14.18 0.82 0.01
N ILE A 272 -15.12 1.37 -0.75
CA ILE A 272 -16.46 1.80 -0.31
C ILE A 272 -17.60 1.20 -1.15
N ASP A 273 -17.32 0.16 -1.95
CA ASP A 273 -18.29 -0.51 -2.83
C ASP A 273 -19.05 0.43 -3.80
N ALA A 274 -18.45 1.59 -4.13
CA ALA A 274 -19.07 2.62 -4.94
C ALA A 274 -18.11 3.08 -6.05
N SER A 275 -17.89 2.22 -7.05
CA SER A 275 -16.81 2.38 -8.04
C SER A 275 -16.78 3.73 -8.76
N ASN A 276 -17.93 4.34 -9.06
CA ASN A 276 -17.95 5.68 -9.67
C ASN A 276 -17.42 6.77 -8.72
N VAL A 277 -17.77 6.69 -7.44
CA VAL A 277 -17.32 7.63 -6.40
C VAL A 277 -15.83 7.45 -6.13
N GLU A 278 -15.35 6.21 -6.10
CA GLU A 278 -13.92 5.91 -5.93
C GLU A 278 -13.08 6.46 -7.09
N LYS A 279 -13.56 6.30 -8.32
CA LYS A 279 -12.90 6.89 -9.49
C LYS A 279 -12.81 8.41 -9.40
N ASP A 280 -13.89 9.08 -8.99
CA ASP A 280 -13.87 10.54 -8.80
C ASP A 280 -12.77 10.95 -7.80
N PHE A 281 -12.59 10.18 -6.71
CA PHE A 281 -11.53 10.43 -5.74
C PHE A 281 -10.12 10.18 -6.29
N ILE A 282 -9.93 9.14 -7.09
CA ILE A 282 -8.65 8.85 -7.75
C ILE A 282 -8.31 9.94 -8.77
N GLU A 283 -9.28 10.37 -9.58
CA GLU A 283 -9.09 11.46 -10.55
C GLU A 283 -8.71 12.76 -9.85
N GLN A 284 -9.31 13.04 -8.69
CA GLN A 284 -9.00 14.18 -7.87
C GLN A 284 -7.54 14.19 -7.40
N ILE A 285 -7.01 13.05 -6.94
CA ILE A 285 -5.59 12.92 -6.56
C ILE A 285 -4.69 13.20 -7.77
N LEU A 286 -4.99 12.56 -8.92
CA LEU A 286 -4.17 12.70 -10.13
C LEU A 286 -4.17 14.11 -10.74
N LYS A 287 -5.17 14.94 -10.39
CA LYS A 287 -5.29 16.33 -10.86
C LYS A 287 -4.77 17.36 -9.84
N ASN A 288 -4.37 16.93 -8.64
CA ASN A 288 -3.96 17.82 -7.55
C ASN A 288 -2.60 17.42 -6.97
N GLU A 289 -1.56 18.16 -7.34
CA GLU A 289 -0.18 17.93 -6.88
C GLU A 289 -0.03 18.00 -5.35
N VAL A 290 -0.83 18.82 -4.66
CA VAL A 290 -0.78 18.92 -3.20
C VAL A 290 -1.24 17.60 -2.58
N TRP A 291 -2.40 17.09 -2.97
CA TRP A 291 -2.91 15.83 -2.44
C TRP A 291 -2.02 14.64 -2.81
N LEU A 292 -1.53 14.63 -4.04
CA LEU A 292 -0.57 13.64 -4.50
C LEU A 292 0.71 13.61 -3.63
N SER A 293 1.22 14.79 -3.25
CA SER A 293 2.42 14.91 -2.41
C SER A 293 2.23 14.56 -0.93
N LEU A 294 0.98 14.38 -0.48
CA LEU A 294 0.64 14.05 0.90
C LEU A 294 0.39 12.56 1.12
N ILE A 295 0.37 11.73 0.06
CA ILE A 295 0.06 10.30 0.16
C ILE A 295 1.32 9.51 -0.17
N ASP A 296 1.82 8.71 0.77
CA ASP A 296 3.00 7.88 0.54
C ASP A 296 2.62 6.49 0.06
N GLU A 297 1.54 5.93 0.63
CA GLU A 297 1.11 4.56 0.35
C GLU A 297 -0.42 4.51 0.23
N MET A 298 -0.91 3.87 -0.83
CA MET A 298 -2.33 3.80 -1.13
C MET A 298 -2.77 2.37 -1.43
N PHE A 299 -3.94 2.01 -0.94
CA PHE A 299 -4.61 0.73 -1.14
C PHE A 299 -5.97 1.00 -1.77
N PHE A 300 -6.24 0.40 -2.92
CA PHE A 300 -7.49 0.62 -3.66
C PHE A 300 -7.99 -0.71 -4.21
N GLU A 301 -9.25 -1.04 -3.92
CA GLU A 301 -9.94 -2.17 -4.54
C GLU A 301 -10.61 -1.71 -5.83
N MET A 302 -9.90 -1.83 -6.94
CA MET A 302 -10.50 -1.54 -8.24
C MET A 302 -11.20 -2.80 -8.76
N HIS A 303 -12.53 -2.77 -8.81
CA HIS A 303 -13.33 -3.83 -9.45
C HIS A 303 -13.10 -3.81 -10.96
N VAL A 304 -12.62 -4.93 -11.51
CA VAL A 304 -12.35 -5.09 -12.95
C VAL A 304 -13.18 -6.21 -13.57
N ASN A 305 -13.28 -6.24 -14.89
CA ASN A 305 -14.01 -7.24 -15.64
C ASN A 305 -13.11 -8.42 -15.98
N VAL A 306 -12.86 -9.28 -15.00
CA VAL A 306 -12.13 -10.55 -15.19
C VAL A 306 -12.99 -11.71 -14.69
N LYS A 307 -13.11 -12.75 -15.51
CA LYS A 307 -14.03 -13.87 -15.31
C LYS A 307 -13.82 -14.56 -13.96
N GLU A 308 -12.57 -14.73 -13.55
CA GLU A 308 -12.23 -15.41 -12.30
C GLU A 308 -12.64 -14.64 -11.04
N MET A 309 -12.91 -13.32 -11.16
CA MET A 309 -13.33 -12.48 -10.03
C MET A 309 -14.82 -12.12 -10.04
N GLU A 310 -15.52 -12.35 -11.15
CA GLU A 310 -16.93 -11.96 -11.35
C GLU A 310 -17.86 -12.47 -10.24
N SER A 311 -17.68 -13.71 -9.78
CA SER A 311 -18.50 -14.30 -8.72
C SER A 311 -18.28 -13.66 -7.34
N TYR A 312 -17.13 -13.05 -7.11
CA TYR A 312 -16.78 -12.45 -5.82
C TYR A 312 -17.25 -11.01 -5.70
N TRP A 313 -17.27 -10.27 -6.81
CA TRP A 313 -17.72 -8.88 -6.86
C TRP A 313 -19.23 -8.71 -7.15
N GLY A 314 -19.98 -9.81 -7.24
CA GLY A 314 -21.42 -9.76 -7.53
C GLY A 314 -21.72 -9.31 -8.97
N GLY A 315 -20.79 -9.55 -9.89
CA GLY A 315 -20.76 -9.04 -11.26
C GLY A 315 -19.36 -8.51 -11.61
N GLY A 316 -18.98 -8.54 -12.89
CA GLY A 316 -17.71 -7.96 -13.33
C GLY A 316 -17.69 -6.45 -13.08
N GLY A 317 -16.51 -5.90 -12.79
CA GLY A 317 -16.32 -4.45 -12.76
C GLY A 317 -16.59 -3.82 -14.12
N LEU A 318 -16.81 -2.50 -14.15
CA LEU A 318 -16.99 -1.77 -15.41
C LEU A 318 -15.68 -1.58 -16.19
N ASP A 319 -14.55 -1.67 -15.50
CA ASP A 319 -13.22 -1.43 -16.08
C ASP A 319 -12.54 -2.73 -16.46
N SER A 320 -11.61 -2.67 -17.40
CA SER A 320 -10.76 -3.81 -17.72
C SER A 320 -9.60 -3.95 -16.72
N LEU A 321 -8.97 -5.13 -16.69
CA LEU A 321 -7.72 -5.31 -15.94
C LEU A 321 -6.63 -4.35 -16.46
N LYS A 322 -6.61 -4.08 -17.77
CA LYS A 322 -5.71 -3.10 -18.38
C LYS A 322 -5.88 -1.70 -17.79
N ASP A 323 -7.12 -1.28 -17.54
CA ASP A 323 -7.39 0.03 -16.93
C ASP A 323 -6.80 0.11 -15.52
N ALA A 324 -6.92 -0.95 -14.72
CA ALA A 324 -6.28 -1.03 -13.41
C ALA A 324 -4.74 -0.99 -13.50
N TYR A 325 -4.13 -1.73 -14.42
CA TYR A 325 -2.68 -1.68 -14.65
C TYR A 325 -2.20 -0.27 -15.00
N ASN A 326 -2.91 0.42 -15.90
CA ASN A 326 -2.59 1.78 -16.31
C ASN A 326 -2.72 2.75 -15.15
N LEU A 327 -3.82 2.67 -14.40
CA LEU A 327 -4.07 3.54 -13.27
C LEU A 327 -3.02 3.36 -12.17
N PHE A 328 -2.73 2.11 -11.79
CA PHE A 328 -1.83 1.80 -10.69
C PHE A 328 -0.39 2.16 -11.06
N SER A 329 0.01 1.89 -12.31
CA SER A 329 1.30 2.32 -12.84
C SER A 329 1.43 3.84 -12.80
N LYS A 330 0.37 4.57 -13.19
CA LYS A 330 0.36 6.04 -13.16
C LYS A 330 0.50 6.59 -11.74
N LEU A 331 -0.18 6.00 -10.76
CA LEU A 331 -0.04 6.39 -9.33
C LEU A 331 1.39 6.12 -8.82
N ARG A 332 1.98 4.96 -9.15
CA ARG A 332 3.39 4.64 -8.83
C ARG A 332 4.38 5.59 -9.49
N GLN A 333 4.16 5.92 -10.76
CA GLN A 333 4.94 6.94 -11.50
C GLN A 333 4.80 8.35 -10.92
N SER A 334 3.76 8.59 -10.13
CA SER A 334 3.51 9.86 -9.46
C SER A 334 4.04 9.89 -8.02
N GLY A 335 4.69 8.81 -7.56
CA GLY A 335 5.34 8.72 -6.24
C GLY A 335 4.55 7.98 -5.18
N ILE A 336 3.29 7.60 -5.45
CA ILE A 336 2.46 6.85 -4.50
C ILE A 336 2.82 5.36 -4.58
N ARG A 337 3.13 4.74 -3.44
CA ARG A 337 3.23 3.28 -3.33
C ARG A 337 1.83 2.66 -3.42
N MET A 338 1.37 2.42 -4.65
CA MET A 338 0.03 1.92 -4.93
C MET A 338 -0.04 0.40 -4.84
N HIS A 339 -1.00 -0.11 -4.06
CA HIS A 339 -1.30 -1.51 -3.80
C HIS A 339 -2.74 -1.87 -4.18
N SER A 340 -2.97 -3.03 -4.81
CA SER A 340 -4.34 -3.53 -5.00
C SER A 340 -4.85 -4.07 -3.68
N TRP A 341 -5.95 -3.50 -3.19
CA TRP A 341 -6.58 -3.99 -1.98
C TRP A 341 -7.37 -5.28 -2.29
N PRO A 342 -7.16 -6.37 -1.51
CA PRO A 342 -7.74 -7.68 -1.78
C PRO A 342 -8.96 -8.06 -0.93
#